data_AF-N9R003-F1
#
_entry.id   AF-N9R003-F1
#
_cell.length_a   1.000
_cell.length_b   1.000
_cell.length_c   1.000
_cell.angle_alpha   90.00
_cell.angle_beta   90.00
_cell.angle_gamma   90.00
#
_symmetry.space_group_name_H-M   'P 1'
#
loop_
_entity.id
_entity.type
_entity.pdbx_description
1 polymer ?
#
loop_
_entity_poly.entity_id
_entity_poly.type
_entity_poly.pdbx_seq_one_letter_code
_entity_poly.pdbx_strand_id
1 'polypeptide(L)'
;MNLNFLNFKNSNIASFSYPVTLPISNNFKLGFYINQDGNQIGFNLNGINKGYLFSFDRKIEKISILPRADIEVPIGATVVGQNVTGTLITDSKDITLAYPLGSRDICGNII
;
A
#
# COMPACT_ATOMS: atom_id res chain seq x y z
N MET A 1 -7.29 9.08 4.35
CA MET A 1 -7.20 7.70 3.84
C MET A 1 -7.14 6.76 5.02
N ASN A 2 -7.98 5.72 5.01
CA ASN A 2 -7.95 4.65 6.00
C ASN A 2 -7.26 3.43 5.40
N LEU A 3 -6.30 2.87 6.12
CA LEU A 3 -5.60 1.64 5.78
C LEU A 3 -6.01 0.56 6.78
N ASN A 4 -6.56 -0.54 6.29
CA ASN A 4 -7.02 -1.66 7.12
C ASN A 4 -6.26 -2.93 6.75
N PHE A 5 -5.73 -3.61 7.77
CA PHE A 5 -5.18 -4.95 7.66
C PHE A 5 -6.14 -5.93 8.32
N LEU A 6 -6.46 -7.01 7.60
CA LEU A 6 -7.35 -8.06 8.08
C LEU A 6 -6.65 -9.41 7.92
N ASN A 7 -6.51 -10.12 9.03
CA ASN A 7 -6.09 -11.51 8.99
C ASN A 7 -7.33 -12.41 9.01
N PHE A 8 -7.66 -13.01 7.87
CA PHE A 8 -8.84 -13.87 7.72
C PHE A 8 -8.79 -15.17 8.53
N LYS A 9 -7.60 -15.59 8.99
CA LYS A 9 -7.44 -16.84 9.77
C LYS A 9 -7.84 -16.65 11.22
N ASN A 10 -7.44 -15.54 11.84
CA ASN A 10 -7.65 -15.28 13.27
C ASN A 10 -8.53 -14.04 13.55
N SER A 11 -9.04 -13.39 12.51
CA SER A 11 -9.86 -12.18 12.58
C SER A 11 -9.18 -10.98 13.24
N ASN A 12 -7.85 -10.98 13.34
CA ASN A 12 -7.10 -9.80 13.80
C ASN A 12 -7.23 -8.68 12.77
N ILE A 13 -7.55 -7.48 13.26
CA ILE A 13 -7.70 -6.27 12.45
C ILE A 13 -6.79 -5.19 13.01
N ALA A 14 -6.14 -4.44 12.12
CA ALA A 14 -5.47 -3.20 12.46
C ALA A 14 -5.90 -2.10 11.48
N SER A 15 -6.23 -0.92 12.01
CA SER A 15 -6.72 0.21 11.24
C SER A 15 -5.88 1.44 11.53
N PHE A 16 -5.43 2.10 10.46
CA PHE A 16 -4.61 3.31 10.52
C PHE A 16 -5.27 4.40 9.69
N SER A 17 -5.31 5.63 10.20
CA SER A 17 -5.83 6.78 9.46
C SER A 17 -4.71 7.77 9.18
N TYR A 18 -4.59 8.15 7.91
CA TYR A 18 -3.64 9.16 7.45
C TYR A 18 -4.40 10.29 6.77
N PRO A 19 -4.14 11.56 7.12
CA PRO A 19 -4.79 12.68 6.46
C PRO A 19 -4.43 12.71 4.98
N VAL A 20 -5.43 12.97 4.13
CA VAL A 20 -5.24 13.18 2.68
C VAL A 20 -5.88 14.51 2.32
N THR A 21 -5.11 15.35 1.63
CA THR A 21 -5.60 16.63 1.11
C THR A 21 -6.09 16.41 -0.32
N LEU A 22 -7.21 17.04 -0.66
CA LEU A 22 -7.78 17.02 -2.02
C LEU A 22 -7.52 18.38 -2.70
N PRO A 23 -7.27 18.41 -4.02
CA PRO A 23 -7.14 17.26 -4.93
C PRO A 23 -5.90 16.42 -4.61
N ILE A 24 -5.98 15.10 -4.85
CA ILE A 24 -4.85 14.20 -4.61
C ILE A 24 -3.72 14.59 -5.55
N SER A 25 -2.51 14.75 -5.00
CA SER A 25 -1.31 15.02 -5.80
C SER A 25 -1.05 13.90 -6.80
N ASN A 26 -0.59 14.23 -8.01
CA ASN A 26 -0.15 13.25 -9.02
C ASN A 26 0.98 12.33 -8.51
N ASN A 27 1.66 12.72 -7.44
CA ASN A 27 2.73 11.93 -6.80
C ASN A 27 2.27 11.18 -5.56
N PHE A 28 0.96 11.01 -5.34
CA PHE A 28 0.45 10.24 -4.21
C PHE A 28 0.78 8.75 -4.40
N LYS A 29 1.61 8.21 -3.50
CA LYS A 29 2.16 6.86 -3.59
C LYS A 29 1.97 6.12 -2.27
N LEU A 30 1.48 4.89 -2.38
CA LEU A 30 1.38 3.92 -1.31
C LEU A 30 2.43 2.84 -1.55
N GLY A 31 3.33 2.64 -0.60
CA GLY A 31 4.32 1.58 -0.62
C GLY A 31 4.05 0.56 0.48
N PHE A 32 4.11 -0.72 0.14
CA PHE A 32 4.04 -1.82 1.09
C PHE A 32 5.29 -2.67 0.96
N TYR A 33 5.85 -3.09 2.09
CA TYR A 33 7.01 -3.98 2.12
C TYR A 33 6.82 -5.05 3.19
N ILE A 34 7.38 -6.24 2.95
CA ILE A 34 7.18 -7.41 3.80
C ILE A 34 8.54 -7.81 4.39
N ASN A 35 8.64 -7.78 5.71
CA ASN A 35 9.73 -8.42 6.44
C ASN A 35 9.35 -9.88 6.70
N GLN A 36 9.88 -10.80 5.89
CA GLN A 36 9.61 -12.24 6.01
C GLN A 36 10.22 -12.87 7.26
N ASP A 37 11.28 -12.30 7.84
CA ASP A 37 11.94 -12.87 9.02
C ASP A 37 11.25 -12.44 10.32
N GLY A 38 10.79 -11.19 10.37
CA GLY A 38 9.97 -10.69 11.47
C GLY A 38 8.48 -10.98 11.35
N ASN A 39 8.04 -11.54 10.22
CA ASN A 39 6.63 -11.73 9.85
C ASN A 39 5.79 -10.44 9.95
N GLN A 40 6.29 -9.35 9.37
CA GLN A 40 5.69 -8.02 9.49
C GLN A 40 5.44 -7.36 8.12
N ILE A 41 4.38 -6.58 8.04
CA ILE A 41 4.07 -5.71 6.91
C ILE A 41 4.38 -4.27 7.32
N GLY A 42 5.25 -3.63 6.56
CA GLY A 42 5.56 -2.22 6.67
C GLY A 42 4.88 -1.38 5.61
N PHE A 43 4.79 -0.08 5.89
CA PHE A 43 4.08 0.87 5.05
C PHE A 43 4.90 2.14 4.82
N ASN A 44 4.88 2.64 3.59
CA ASN A 44 5.45 3.92 3.19
C ASN A 44 4.36 4.77 2.54
N LEU A 45 4.19 6.01 3.03
CA LEU A 45 3.26 6.99 2.47
C LEU A 45 4.04 8.17 1.91
N ASN A 46 4.00 8.36 0.59
CA ASN A 46 4.67 9.46 -0.11
C ASN A 46 6.16 9.63 0.24
N GLY A 47 6.89 8.52 0.42
CA GLY A 47 8.31 8.51 0.77
C GLY A 47 8.58 8.47 2.28
N ILE A 48 7.57 8.70 3.12
CA ILE A 48 7.70 8.65 4.57
C ILE A 48 7.42 7.23 5.05
N ASN A 49 8.48 6.55 5.53
CA ASN A 49 8.37 5.25 6.17
C ASN A 49 7.53 5.35 7.48
N LYS A 50 6.45 4.58 7.58
CA LYS A 50 5.56 4.51 8.75
C LYS A 50 5.88 3.33 9.68
N GLY A 51 6.90 2.55 9.36
CA GLY A 51 7.31 1.37 10.11
C GLY A 51 6.42 0.16 9.83
N TYR A 52 6.55 -0.85 10.69
CA TYR A 52 5.76 -2.07 10.65
C TYR A 52 4.39 -1.84 11.30
N LEU A 53 3.32 -2.07 10.54
CA LEU A 53 1.95 -1.77 10.93
C LEU A 53 1.13 -3.02 11.25
N PHE A 54 1.54 -4.18 10.73
CA PHE A 54 0.80 -5.41 10.93
C PHE A 54 1.75 -6.60 10.98
N SER A 55 1.36 -7.64 11.70
CA SER A 55 2.11 -8.90 11.78
C SER A 55 1.25 -10.05 11.27
N PHE A 56 1.92 -11.09 10.78
CA PHE A 56 1.30 -12.32 10.31
C PHE A 56 1.96 -13.54 10.94
N ASP A 57 1.31 -14.69 10.87
CA ASP A 57 1.71 -15.85 11.68
C ASP A 57 2.82 -16.71 11.05
N ARG A 58 3.09 -16.53 9.75
CA ARG A 58 4.05 -17.34 8.98
C ARG A 58 4.51 -16.63 7.71
N LYS A 59 5.67 -17.04 7.18
CA LYS A 59 6.19 -16.55 5.90
C LYS A 59 5.13 -16.58 4.80
N ILE A 60 5.07 -15.51 4.01
CA ILE A 60 4.15 -15.35 2.90
C ILE A 60 4.73 -16.08 1.70
N GLU A 61 4.03 -17.11 1.23
CA GLU A 61 4.45 -17.93 0.08
C GLU A 61 3.85 -17.43 -1.25
N LYS A 62 2.69 -16.78 -1.17
CA LYS A 62 1.92 -16.32 -2.34
C LYS A 62 1.25 -14.99 -2.02
N ILE A 63 1.23 -14.11 -3.01
CA ILE A 63 0.59 -12.80 -2.93
C ILE A 63 -0.33 -12.66 -4.13
N SER A 64 -1.55 -12.16 -3.89
CA SER A 64 -2.47 -11.73 -4.93
C SER A 64 -2.81 -10.27 -4.69
N ILE A 65 -2.79 -9.48 -5.75
CA ILE A 65 -3.04 -8.04 -5.68
C ILE A 65 -4.24 -7.73 -6.56
N LEU A 66 -5.27 -7.13 -5.97
CA LEU A 66 -6.48 -6.71 -6.65
C LEU A 66 -6.66 -5.20 -6.47
N PRO A 67 -6.12 -4.36 -7.38
CA PRO A 67 -6.37 -2.94 -7.33
C PRO A 67 -7.85 -2.69 -7.66
N ARG A 68 -8.56 -2.03 -6.75
CA ARG A 68 -9.97 -1.65 -6.89
C ARG A 68 -10.15 -0.21 -6.46
N ALA A 69 -10.91 0.56 -7.23
CA ALA A 69 -11.34 1.90 -6.88
C ALA A 69 -12.87 1.91 -6.82
N ASP A 70 -13.41 2.19 -5.65
CA ASP A 70 -14.84 2.41 -5.45
C ASP A 70 -15.05 3.91 -5.23
N ILE A 71 -15.87 4.53 -6.07
CA ILE A 71 -16.20 5.96 -5.98
C ILE A 71 -17.70 6.07 -5.73
N GLU A 72 -18.07 6.60 -4.57
CA GLU A 72 -19.43 7.03 -4.32
C GLU A 72 -19.64 8.40 -4.99
N VAL A 73 -20.65 8.51 -5.85
CA VAL A 73 -20.94 9.74 -6.61
C VAL A 73 -22.28 10.30 -6.14
N PRO A 74 -22.31 11.05 -5.03
CA PRO A 74 -23.54 11.71 -4.57
C PRO A 74 -23.99 12.78 -5.57
N ILE A 75 -25.26 13.19 -5.46
CA ILE A 75 -25.82 14.27 -6.28
C ILE A 75 -24.98 15.55 -6.09
N GLY A 76 -24.53 16.14 -7.20
CA GLY A 76 -23.68 17.33 -7.19
C GLY A 76 -22.20 17.07 -6.93
N ALA A 77 -21.74 15.80 -6.90
CA ALA A 77 -20.34 15.49 -6.69
C ALA A 77 -19.46 16.05 -7.82
N THR A 78 -18.40 16.77 -7.44
CA THR A 78 -17.45 17.39 -8.37
C THR A 78 -16.50 16.38 -9.05
N VAL A 79 -16.58 15.10 -8.67
CA VAL A 79 -15.78 14.01 -9.24
C VAL A 79 -16.32 13.53 -10.60
N VAL A 80 -17.56 13.90 -10.95
CA VAL A 80 -18.15 13.56 -12.26
C VAL A 80 -17.30 14.16 -13.38
N GLY A 81 -16.85 13.33 -14.31
CA GLY A 81 -15.97 13.72 -15.43
C GLY A 81 -14.47 13.70 -15.10
N GLN A 82 -14.08 13.35 -13.86
CA GLN A 82 -12.67 13.15 -13.50
C GLN A 82 -12.24 11.71 -13.71
N ASN A 83 -11.00 11.52 -14.17
CA ASN A 83 -10.37 10.21 -14.27
C ASN A 83 -9.50 9.95 -13.03
N VAL A 84 -9.79 8.87 -12.32
CA VAL A 84 -8.92 8.34 -11.27
C VAL A 84 -8.20 7.13 -11.83
N THR A 85 -6.87 7.19 -11.89
CA THR A 85 -6.02 6.09 -12.32
C THR A 85 -5.12 5.65 -11.18
N GLY A 86 -4.83 4.36 -11.14
CA GLY A 86 -3.86 3.77 -10.22
C GLY A 86 -2.97 2.81 -10.99
N THR A 87 -1.69 2.78 -10.63
CA THR A 87 -0.71 1.87 -11.21
C THR A 87 -0.07 1.06 -10.10
N LEU A 88 -0.03 -0.26 -10.28
CA LEU A 88 0.75 -1.15 -9.44
C LEU A 88 2.18 -1.23 -10.00
N ILE A 89 3.16 -0.88 -9.18
CA ILE A 89 4.58 -0.92 -9.53
C ILE A 89 5.22 -2.06 -8.75
N THR A 90 5.82 -3.01 -9.47
CA THR A 90 6.52 -4.17 -8.87
C THR A 90 7.92 -4.40 -9.42
N ASP A 91 8.34 -3.67 -10.45
CA ASP A 91 9.70 -3.72 -11.00
C ASP A 91 10.59 -2.73 -10.21
N SER A 92 11.69 -3.22 -9.65
CA SER A 92 12.69 -2.41 -8.93
C SER A 92 13.11 -1.13 -9.68
N LYS A 93 13.18 -1.15 -11.00
CA LYS A 93 13.60 0.01 -11.81
C LYS A 93 12.60 1.17 -11.77
N ASP A 94 11.33 0.87 -11.56
CA ASP A 94 10.25 1.87 -11.53
C ASP A 94 9.87 2.25 -10.08
N ILE A 95 10.37 1.50 -9.09
CA ILE A 95 10.15 1.78 -7.69
C ILE A 95 10.98 3.01 -7.28
N THR A 96 10.28 4.04 -6.81
CA THR A 96 10.88 5.35 -6.46
C THR A 96 10.73 5.71 -4.99
N LEU A 97 10.01 4.88 -4.21
CA LEU A 97 9.92 5.03 -2.76
C LEU A 97 11.14 4.41 -2.09
N ALA A 98 11.61 5.02 -1.00
CA ALA A 98 12.69 4.45 -0.19
C ALA A 98 12.16 3.33 0.72
N TYR A 99 12.92 2.23 0.79
CA TYR A 99 12.64 1.07 1.63
C TYR A 99 13.88 0.74 2.48
N PRO A 100 13.75 -0.11 3.54
CA PRO A 100 14.90 -0.56 4.32
C PRO A 100 16.01 -1.15 3.44
N LEU A 101 17.27 -0.99 3.86
CA LEU A 101 18.43 -1.49 3.13
C LEU A 101 18.30 -3.00 2.85
N GLY A 102 18.61 -3.40 1.62
CA GLY A 102 18.52 -4.79 1.19
C GLY A 102 17.11 -5.25 0.82
N SER A 103 16.14 -4.33 0.76
CA SER A 103 14.82 -4.60 0.19
C SER A 103 14.94 -5.06 -1.26
N ARG A 104 14.02 -5.94 -1.65
CA ARG A 104 13.98 -6.51 -2.99
C ARG A 104 12.58 -6.39 -3.57
N ASP A 105 12.50 -6.31 -4.89
CA ASP A 105 11.24 -6.42 -5.61
C ASP A 105 10.72 -7.87 -5.60
N ILE A 106 9.54 -8.10 -6.20
CA ILE A 106 8.92 -9.42 -6.21
C ILE A 106 9.69 -10.47 -7.05
N CYS A 107 10.64 -10.01 -7.87
CA CYS A 107 11.53 -10.85 -8.69
C CYS A 107 12.89 -11.09 -8.00
N GLY A 108 13.14 -10.47 -6.85
CA GLY A 108 14.38 -10.60 -6.08
C GLY A 108 15.48 -9.59 -6.42
N ASN A 109 15.21 -8.61 -7.29
CA ASN A 109 16.17 -7.55 -7.59
C ASN A 109 16.23 -6.55 -6.43
N ILE A 110 17.41 -6.00 -6.15
CA ILE A 110 17.58 -4.98 -5.10
C ILE A 110 16.87 -3.70 -5.52
N ILE A 111 16.16 -3.08 -4.57
CA ILE A 111 15.54 -1.75 -4.68
C ILE A 111 16.43 -0.72 -3.99
#